data_AF-A0AAV5AQG9-F1
#
_entry.id   AF-A0AAV5AQG9-F1
#
_cell.length_a   1.000
_cell.length_b   1.000
_cell.length_c   1.000
_cell.angle_alpha   90.00
_cell.angle_beta   90.00
_cell.angle_gamma   90.00
#
_symmetry.space_group_name_H-M   'P 1'
#
loop_
_entity.id
_entity.type
_entity.pdbx_description
1 polymer ?
#
loop_
_entity_poly.entity_id
_entity_poly.type
_entity_poly.pdbx_seq_one_letter_code
_entity_poly.pdbx_strand_id
1 'polypeptide(L)'
;MTDDIWGETDDIHNREWTKMDDGFTNAGYREGITAGKENSLQEGFDEGFAIVGAPLGQEIGKLRGITSACLSLSKSIQEHSVMMDCKDILRGLDNLHFKDLAPSDVEAEEHLKEHLQSQDDTQNIPALLEIRDEEKHKLAVETLKELRNRLQDVLRQIGLPITVV
;
A
#
# COMPACT_ATOMS: atom_id res chain seq x y z
N MET A 1 -34.64 -54.02 41.73
CA MET A 1 -34.59 -53.01 40.66
C MET A 1 -33.88 -51.79 41.24
N THR A 2 -32.56 -51.76 41.11
CA THR A 2 -31.75 -50.56 41.37
C THR A 2 -31.65 -49.86 40.03
N ASP A 3 -32.40 -48.77 39.93
CA ASP A 3 -32.41 -47.88 38.77
C ASP A 3 -31.07 -47.14 38.75
N ASP A 4 -30.21 -47.48 37.80
CA ASP A 4 -28.88 -46.90 37.66
C ASP A 4 -28.98 -45.55 36.95
N ILE A 5 -29.57 -44.58 37.66
CA ILE A 5 -29.83 -43.19 37.22
C ILE A 5 -28.53 -42.43 36.89
N TRP A 6 -27.38 -42.93 37.35
CA TRP A 6 -26.08 -42.27 37.23
C TRP A 6 -25.34 -42.59 35.92
N GLY A 7 -25.55 -43.77 35.32
CA GLY A 7 -24.87 -44.17 34.08
C GLY A 7 -25.32 -43.38 32.84
N GLU A 8 -26.61 -43.02 32.76
CA GLU A 8 -27.15 -42.26 31.62
C GLU A 8 -26.71 -40.77 31.67
N THR A 9 -26.48 -40.25 32.88
CA THR A 9 -26.03 -38.87 33.11
C THR A 9 -24.56 -38.70 32.71
N ASP A 10 -23.70 -39.68 33.04
CA ASP A 10 -22.28 -39.68 32.64
C ASP A 10 -22.11 -39.81 31.12
N ASP A 11 -22.93 -40.62 30.43
CA ASP A 11 -22.88 -40.74 28.97
C ASP A 11 -23.34 -39.46 28.26
N ILE A 12 -24.36 -38.77 28.78
CA ILE A 12 -24.81 -37.48 28.26
C ILE A 12 -23.73 -36.42 28.49
N HIS A 13 -23.16 -36.33 29.69
CA HIS A 13 -22.09 -35.39 29.97
C HIS A 13 -20.87 -35.64 29.09
N ASN A 14 -20.41 -36.89 28.97
CA ASN A 14 -19.27 -37.23 28.13
C ASN A 14 -19.52 -36.88 26.66
N ARG A 15 -20.74 -37.11 26.14
CA ARG A 15 -21.09 -36.73 24.77
C ARG A 15 -21.14 -35.22 24.56
N GLU A 16 -21.65 -34.46 25.51
CA GLU A 16 -21.65 -32.99 25.44
C GLU A 16 -20.22 -32.43 25.58
N TRP A 17 -19.38 -33.05 26.42
CA TRP A 17 -17.95 -32.73 26.52
C TRP A 17 -17.20 -32.97 25.21
N THR A 18 -17.39 -34.12 24.56
CA THR A 18 -16.76 -34.42 23.26
C THR A 18 -17.20 -33.43 22.17
N LYS A 19 -18.49 -33.08 22.11
CA LYS A 19 -18.99 -32.08 21.15
C LYS A 19 -18.39 -30.70 21.39
N MET A 20 -18.24 -30.30 22.66
CA MET A 20 -17.59 -29.04 23.01
C MET A 20 -16.11 -29.06 22.62
N ASP A 21 -15.39 -30.14 22.93
CA ASP A 21 -13.97 -30.32 22.59
C ASP A 21 -13.71 -30.31 21.07
N ASP A 22 -14.53 -31.02 20.30
CA ASP A 22 -14.50 -30.99 18.82
C ASP A 22 -14.79 -29.58 18.29
N GLY A 23 -15.74 -28.87 18.92
CA GLY A 23 -16.07 -27.49 18.61
C GLY A 23 -14.91 -26.52 18.85
N PHE A 24 -14.26 -26.62 20.01
CA PHE A 24 -13.10 -25.80 20.37
C PHE A 24 -11.88 -26.13 19.51
N THR A 25 -11.65 -27.40 19.20
CA THR A 25 -10.53 -27.82 18.33
C THR A 25 -10.71 -27.31 16.91
N ASN A 26 -11.92 -27.46 16.34
CA ASN A 26 -12.20 -26.98 14.99
C ASN A 26 -12.21 -25.44 14.91
N ALA A 27 -12.74 -24.77 15.93
CA ALA A 27 -12.67 -23.32 16.04
C ALA A 27 -11.22 -22.83 16.15
N GLY A 28 -10.42 -23.42 17.03
CA GLY A 28 -9.00 -23.08 17.21
C GLY A 28 -8.16 -23.35 15.96
N TYR A 29 -8.44 -24.42 15.21
CA TYR A 29 -7.77 -24.67 13.93
C TYR A 29 -8.11 -23.61 12.87
N ARG A 30 -9.39 -23.25 12.74
CA ARG A 30 -9.82 -22.19 11.82
C ARG A 30 -9.24 -20.83 12.20
N GLU A 31 -9.24 -20.53 13.49
CA GLU A 31 -8.67 -19.30 14.03
C GLU A 31 -7.16 -19.26 13.82
N GLY A 32 -6.43 -20.36 14.07
CA GLY A 32 -5.00 -20.47 13.81
C GLY A 32 -4.62 -20.28 12.34
N ILE A 33 -5.40 -20.84 11.41
CA ILE A 33 -5.20 -20.60 9.96
C ILE A 33 -5.44 -19.13 9.61
N THR A 34 -6.51 -18.54 10.17
CA THR A 34 -6.86 -17.15 9.88
C THR A 34 -5.80 -16.20 10.43
N ALA A 35 -5.39 -16.39 11.68
CA ALA A 35 -4.34 -15.62 12.33
C ALA A 35 -2.99 -15.78 11.62
N GLY A 36 -2.63 -16.99 11.16
CA GLY A 36 -1.40 -17.21 10.40
C GLY A 36 -1.38 -16.45 9.07
N LYS A 37 -2.51 -16.48 8.33
CA LYS A 37 -2.65 -15.71 7.07
C LYS A 37 -2.60 -14.21 7.31
N GLU A 38 -3.29 -13.73 8.33
CA GLU A 38 -3.31 -12.32 8.69
C GLU A 38 -1.92 -11.83 9.12
N ASN A 39 -1.18 -12.62 9.90
CA ASN A 39 0.19 -12.29 10.30
C ASN A 39 1.13 -12.18 9.10
N SER A 40 1.10 -13.15 8.17
CA SER A 40 1.92 -13.08 6.95
C SER A 40 1.53 -11.90 6.03
N LEU A 41 0.25 -11.53 5.99
CA LEU A 41 -0.23 -10.40 5.19
C LEU A 41 0.23 -9.07 5.78
N GLN A 42 0.20 -8.94 7.11
CA GLN A 42 0.58 -7.72 7.81
C GLN A 42 2.09 -7.47 7.71
N GLU A 43 2.92 -8.51 7.85
CA GLU A 43 4.37 -8.40 7.68
C GLU A 43 4.73 -7.87 6.27
N GLY A 44 4.11 -8.41 5.21
CA GLY A 44 4.33 -7.93 3.85
C GLY A 44 3.87 -6.49 3.62
N PHE A 45 2.76 -6.07 4.26
CA PHE A 45 2.31 -4.68 4.20
C PHE A 45 3.29 -3.74 4.92
N ASP A 46 3.74 -4.10 6.12
CA ASP A 46 4.64 -3.28 6.92
C ASP A 46 5.98 -3.08 6.19
N GLU A 47 6.47 -4.11 5.52
CA GLU A 47 7.66 -4.03 4.68
C GLU A 47 7.46 -3.11 3.46
N GLY A 48 6.40 -3.32 2.68
CA GLY A 48 6.10 -2.47 1.52
C GLY A 48 5.86 -1.00 1.91
N PHE A 49 5.20 -0.77 3.06
CA PHE A 49 5.01 0.57 3.62
C PHE A 49 6.34 1.20 4.05
N ALA A 50 7.23 0.45 4.72
CA ALA A 50 8.50 0.98 5.19
C ALA A 50 9.48 1.29 4.04
N ILE A 51 9.55 0.41 3.03
CA ILE A 51 10.54 0.51 1.94
C ILE A 51 10.09 1.50 0.87
N VAL A 52 8.82 1.45 0.46
CA VAL A 52 8.32 2.22 -0.68
C VAL A 52 7.31 3.29 -0.23
N GLY A 53 6.30 2.89 0.54
CA GLY A 53 5.15 3.72 0.89
C GLY A 53 5.52 5.02 1.61
N ALA A 54 6.23 4.88 2.73
CA ALA A 54 6.58 5.99 3.60
C ALA A 54 7.59 6.95 2.96
N PRO A 55 8.70 6.50 2.34
CA PRO A 55 9.63 7.41 1.68
C PRO A 55 8.99 8.19 0.52
N LEU A 56 8.24 7.49 -0.34
CA LEU A 56 7.59 8.11 -1.50
C LEU A 56 6.48 9.09 -1.08
N GLY A 57 5.66 8.69 -0.10
CA GLY A 57 4.63 9.56 0.47
C GLY A 57 5.22 10.81 1.13
N GLN A 58 6.35 10.67 1.83
CA GLN A 58 7.07 11.79 2.42
C GLN A 58 7.60 12.75 1.35
N GLU A 59 8.19 12.24 0.26
CA GLU A 59 8.72 13.06 -0.83
C GLU A 59 7.61 13.89 -1.49
N ILE A 60 6.51 13.24 -1.90
CA ILE A 60 5.37 13.91 -2.53
C ILE A 60 4.73 14.92 -1.56
N GLY A 61 4.58 14.54 -0.28
CA GLY A 61 4.06 15.41 0.77
C GLY A 61 4.91 16.67 0.96
N LYS A 62 6.24 16.52 0.97
CA LYS A 62 7.20 17.64 1.06
C LYS A 62 7.08 18.56 -0.14
N LEU A 63 7.01 18.03 -1.36
CA LEU A 63 6.83 18.83 -2.58
C LEU A 63 5.52 19.63 -2.56
N ARG A 64 4.41 18.99 -2.18
CA ARG A 64 3.10 19.66 -2.04
C ARG A 64 3.14 20.75 -0.97
N GLY A 65 3.79 20.47 0.17
CA GLY A 65 3.96 21.44 1.27
C GLY A 65 4.76 22.68 0.85
N ILE A 66 5.92 22.47 0.22
CA ILE A 66 6.77 23.57 -0.27
C ILE A 66 6.03 24.38 -1.34
N THR A 67 5.38 23.72 -2.30
CA THR A 67 4.60 24.41 -3.35
C THR A 67 3.46 25.24 -2.76
N SER A 68 2.76 24.71 -1.75
CA SER A 68 1.68 25.42 -1.06
C SER A 68 2.19 26.63 -0.27
N ALA A 69 3.34 26.51 0.39
CA ALA A 69 4.00 27.63 1.06
C ALA A 69 4.44 28.70 0.04
N CYS A 70 5.03 28.27 -1.07
CA CYS A 70 5.43 29.14 -2.17
C CYS A 70 4.24 29.90 -2.76
N LEU A 71 3.10 29.22 -2.96
CA LEU A 71 1.85 29.83 -3.41
C LEU A 71 1.28 30.84 -2.40
N SER A 72 1.40 30.56 -1.11
CA SER A 72 0.98 31.51 -0.06
C SER A 72 1.86 32.76 -0.05
N LEU A 73 3.17 32.58 -0.23
CA LEU A 73 4.11 33.69 -0.30
C LEU A 73 3.89 34.53 -1.57
N SER A 74 3.69 33.90 -2.72
CA SER A 74 3.47 34.61 -3.99
C SER A 74 2.20 35.46 -3.96
N LYS A 75 1.15 35.03 -3.24
CA LYS A 75 -0.04 35.86 -2.98
C LYS A 75 0.29 37.12 -2.18
N SER A 76 1.21 37.03 -1.21
CA SER A 76 1.65 38.18 -0.41
C SER A 76 2.50 39.17 -1.22
N ILE A 77 3.35 38.67 -2.12
CA ILE A 77 4.24 39.50 -2.95
C ILE A 77 3.51 40.00 -4.22
N GLN A 78 2.29 39.51 -4.49
CA GLN A 78 1.48 39.81 -5.68
C GLN A 78 2.16 39.42 -7.01
N GLU A 79 3.10 38.48 -6.96
CA GLU A 79 3.77 37.94 -8.14
C GLU A 79 2.86 36.92 -8.85
N HIS A 80 2.16 37.39 -9.87
CA HIS A 80 1.14 36.61 -10.58
C HIS A 80 1.73 35.45 -11.40
N SER A 81 2.95 35.60 -11.93
CA SER A 81 3.62 34.53 -12.71
C SER A 81 3.92 33.33 -11.82
N VAL A 82 4.63 33.57 -10.72
CA VAL A 82 4.98 32.56 -9.71
C VAL A 82 3.73 31.89 -9.14
N MET A 83 2.67 32.67 -8.91
CA MET A 83 1.40 32.12 -8.43
C MET A 83 0.79 31.11 -9.41
N MET A 84 0.86 31.39 -10.72
CA MET A 84 0.33 30.50 -11.74
C MET A 84 1.15 29.21 -11.81
N ASP A 85 2.49 29.34 -11.84
CA ASP A 85 3.40 28.19 -11.84
C ASP A 85 3.21 27.30 -10.61
N CYS A 86 3.07 27.87 -9.41
CA CYS A 86 2.83 27.09 -8.20
C CYS A 86 1.48 26.34 -8.25
N LYS A 87 0.43 26.94 -8.83
CA LYS A 87 -0.86 26.26 -9.00
C LYS A 87 -0.78 25.11 -10.00
N ASP A 88 -0.04 25.29 -11.08
CA ASP A 88 0.12 24.26 -12.10
C ASP A 88 1.00 23.12 -11.61
N ILE A 89 2.05 23.41 -10.84
CA ILE A 89 2.86 22.38 -10.16
C ILE A 89 1.99 21.62 -9.15
N LEU A 90 1.16 22.30 -8.36
CA LEU A 90 0.28 21.64 -7.40
C LEU A 90 -0.72 20.70 -8.08
N ARG A 91 -1.33 21.13 -9.20
CA ARG A 91 -2.20 20.28 -10.02
C ARG A 91 -1.45 19.09 -10.61
N GLY A 92 -0.22 19.29 -11.07
CA GLY A 92 0.65 18.21 -11.54
C GLY A 92 0.91 17.17 -10.44
N LEU A 93 1.24 17.63 -9.23
CA LEU A 93 1.46 16.77 -8.06
C LEU A 93 0.18 16.08 -7.58
N ASP A 94 -1.00 16.70 -7.72
CA ASP A 94 -2.28 16.09 -7.35
C ASP A 94 -2.70 14.99 -8.32
N ASN A 95 -2.35 15.13 -9.61
CA ASN A 95 -2.64 14.10 -10.62
C ASN A 95 -1.71 12.88 -10.53
N LEU A 96 -0.57 12.99 -9.84
CA LEU A 96 0.32 11.87 -9.56
C LEU A 96 -0.29 10.97 -8.48
N HIS A 97 -0.72 9.77 -8.88
CA HIS A 97 -1.22 8.78 -7.96
C HIS A 97 -0.10 7.88 -7.46
N PHE A 98 -0.15 7.51 -6.19
CA PHE A 98 0.83 6.60 -5.57
C PHE A 98 0.97 5.28 -6.36
N LYS A 99 -0.14 4.77 -6.91
CA LYS A 99 -0.18 3.57 -7.74
C LYS A 99 0.72 3.66 -8.99
N ASP A 100 0.90 4.86 -9.52
CA ASP A 100 1.72 5.07 -10.72
C ASP A 100 3.20 5.30 -10.37
N LEU A 101 3.54 5.55 -9.10
CA LEU A 101 4.92 5.78 -8.65
C LEU A 101 5.52 4.64 -7.85
N ALA A 102 4.72 3.77 -7.25
CA ALA A 102 5.24 2.56 -6.64
C ALA A 102 5.90 1.70 -7.74
N PRO A 103 7.13 1.18 -7.53
CA PRO A 103 7.70 0.18 -8.42
C PRO A 103 6.78 -1.05 -8.44
N SER A 104 6.71 -1.74 -9.58
CA SER A 104 6.04 -3.05 -9.64
C SER A 104 6.75 -3.98 -8.66
N ASP A 105 5.99 -4.62 -7.77
CA ASP A 105 6.52 -5.50 -6.74
C ASP A 105 7.06 -6.79 -7.38
N VAL A 106 8.32 -6.77 -7.80
CA VAL A 106 9.03 -7.91 -8.42
C VAL A 106 8.98 -9.16 -7.53
N GLU A 107 8.97 -8.99 -6.22
CA GLU A 107 8.90 -10.08 -5.24
C GLU A 107 7.49 -10.70 -5.13
N ALA A 108 6.44 -9.88 -5.28
CA ALA A 108 5.06 -10.38 -5.39
C ALA A 108 4.83 -11.14 -6.72
N GLU A 109 5.51 -10.72 -7.79
CA GLU A 109 5.52 -11.38 -9.09
C GLU A 109 6.23 -12.74 -9.04
N GLU A 110 7.38 -12.84 -8.37
CA GLU A 110 8.12 -14.09 -8.20
C GLU A 110 7.35 -15.10 -7.33
N HIS A 111 6.74 -14.66 -6.23
CA HIS A 111 5.91 -15.51 -5.38
C HIS A 111 4.63 -15.99 -6.08
N LEU A 112 3.99 -15.13 -6.89
CA LEU A 112 2.83 -15.52 -7.72
C LEU A 112 3.23 -16.54 -8.79
N LYS A 113 4.43 -16.40 -9.38
CA LYS A 113 4.98 -17.31 -10.39
C LYS A 113 5.36 -18.68 -9.81
N GLU A 114 5.86 -18.72 -8.59
CA GLU A 114 6.10 -19.98 -7.86
C GLU A 114 4.78 -20.69 -7.49
N HIS A 115 3.73 -19.95 -7.13
CA HIS A 115 2.39 -20.51 -6.93
C HIS A 115 1.75 -21.00 -8.24
N LEU A 116 1.94 -20.29 -9.36
CA LEU A 116 1.43 -20.69 -10.69
C LEU A 116 2.08 -21.99 -11.20
N GLN A 117 3.34 -22.26 -10.84
CA GLN A 117 3.99 -23.53 -11.17
C GLN A 117 3.38 -24.74 -10.44
N SER A 118 2.62 -24.51 -9.36
CA SER A 118 1.95 -25.56 -8.59
C SER A 118 0.52 -25.87 -9.05
N GLN A 119 -0.11 -25.01 -9.87
CA GLN A 119 -1.44 -25.25 -10.45
C GLN A 119 -1.49 -24.86 -11.93
N ASP A 120 -1.69 -25.88 -12.76
CA ASP A 120 -1.67 -25.91 -14.22
C ASP A 120 -2.87 -25.18 -14.88
N ASP A 121 -3.20 -23.95 -14.46
CA ASP A 121 -4.27 -23.16 -15.05
C ASP A 121 -3.71 -21.98 -15.87
N THR A 122 -3.40 -22.33 -17.12
CA THR A 122 -3.04 -21.38 -18.17
C THR A 122 -4.27 -20.60 -18.62
N GLN A 123 -4.39 -19.31 -18.28
CA GLN A 123 -5.02 -18.33 -19.17
C GLN A 123 -4.23 -17.03 -19.29
N ASN A 124 -3.69 -16.90 -20.49
CA ASN A 124 -2.82 -15.88 -21.05
C ASN A 124 -3.55 -14.54 -21.27
N ILE A 125 -3.38 -13.59 -20.33
CA ILE A 125 -3.66 -12.14 -20.44
C ILE A 125 -2.61 -11.22 -19.71
N PRO A 126 -1.73 -11.65 -18.76
CA PRO A 126 -0.95 -10.68 -17.95
C PRO A 126 0.12 -9.84 -18.66
N ALA A 127 0.84 -10.38 -19.65
CA ALA A 127 2.12 -9.79 -20.11
C ALA A 127 2.01 -8.40 -20.76
N LEU A 128 0.85 -8.04 -21.35
CA LEU A 128 0.67 -6.73 -21.99
C LEU A 128 0.26 -5.62 -20.99
N LEU A 129 -0.42 -6.00 -19.90
CA LEU A 129 -0.75 -5.09 -18.80
C LEU A 129 0.50 -4.73 -18.00
N GLU A 130 1.40 -5.70 -17.80
CA GLU A 130 2.69 -5.55 -17.13
C GLU A 130 3.59 -4.50 -17.81
N ILE A 131 3.79 -4.61 -19.13
CA ILE A 131 4.59 -3.63 -19.90
C ILE A 131 3.97 -2.23 -19.81
N ARG A 132 2.64 -2.12 -19.84
CA ARG A 132 1.93 -0.83 -19.77
C ARG A 132 2.10 -0.16 -18.41
N ASP A 133 2.14 -0.92 -17.33
CA ASP A 133 2.26 -0.39 -15.99
C ASP A 133 3.71 0.01 -15.66
N GLU A 134 4.72 -0.70 -16.20
CA GLU A 134 6.12 -0.27 -16.14
C GLU A 134 6.40 1.06 -16.89
N GLU A 135 5.83 1.22 -18.08
CA GLU A 135 6.00 2.46 -18.87
C GLU A 135 5.38 3.66 -18.16
N LYS A 136 4.20 3.46 -17.57
CA LYS A 136 3.55 4.49 -16.75
C LYS A 136 4.38 4.85 -15.52
N HIS A 137 4.98 3.86 -14.86
CA HIS A 137 5.88 4.12 -13.74
C HIS A 137 7.07 4.99 -14.14
N LYS A 138 7.76 4.64 -15.23
CA LYS A 138 8.88 5.42 -15.76
C LYS A 138 8.46 6.85 -16.08
N LEU A 139 7.29 7.03 -16.69
CA LEU A 139 6.72 8.34 -16.99
C LEU A 139 6.39 9.13 -15.73
N ALA A 140 5.76 8.50 -14.73
CA ALA A 140 5.38 9.14 -13.47
C ALA A 140 6.62 9.60 -12.69
N VAL A 141 7.67 8.79 -12.64
CA VAL A 141 8.94 9.17 -12.00
C VAL A 141 9.60 10.34 -12.73
N GLU A 142 9.58 10.35 -14.06
CA GLU A 142 10.16 11.45 -14.84
C GLU A 142 9.38 12.76 -14.65
N THR A 143 8.04 12.70 -14.68
CA THR A 143 7.20 13.87 -14.40
C THR A 143 7.40 14.41 -12.98
N LEU A 144 7.61 13.55 -11.97
CA LEU A 144 7.95 13.99 -10.62
C LEU A 144 9.28 14.76 -10.61
N LYS A 145 10.32 14.24 -11.27
CA LYS A 145 11.62 14.94 -11.38
C LYS A 145 11.47 16.28 -12.08
N GLU A 146 10.68 16.35 -13.14
CA GLU A 146 10.41 17.61 -13.85
C GLU A 146 9.71 18.62 -12.94
N LEU A 147 8.64 18.23 -12.26
CA LEU A 147 7.89 19.08 -11.33
C LEU A 147 8.77 19.59 -10.18
N ARG A 148 9.64 18.73 -9.64
CA ARG A 148 10.62 19.09 -8.62
C ARG A 148 11.61 20.14 -9.13
N ASN A 149 12.17 19.93 -10.33
CA ASN A 149 13.13 20.88 -10.92
C ASN A 149 12.47 22.23 -11.18
N ARG A 150 11.24 22.24 -11.72
CA ARG A 150 10.44 23.45 -11.92
C ARG A 150 10.18 24.19 -10.60
N LEU A 151 9.83 23.47 -9.53
CA LEU A 151 9.66 24.06 -8.20
C LEU A 151 10.96 24.69 -7.70
N GLN A 152 12.10 24.03 -7.91
CA GLN A 152 13.41 24.56 -7.52
C GLN A 152 13.75 25.87 -8.27
N ASP A 153 13.42 25.95 -9.56
CA ASP A 153 13.63 27.17 -10.35
C ASP A 153 12.72 28.32 -9.88
N VAL A 154 11.46 28.03 -9.57
CA VAL A 154 10.53 29.01 -8.99
C VAL A 154 11.02 29.51 -7.63
N LEU A 155 11.51 28.62 -6.76
CA LEU A 155 12.07 29.01 -5.46
C LEU A 155 13.32 29.90 -5.61
N ARG A 156 14.17 29.62 -6.61
CA ARG A 156 15.33 30.46 -6.94
C ARG A 156 14.90 31.85 -7.41
N GLN A 157 13.84 31.96 -8.21
CA GLN A 157 13.32 33.26 -8.66
C GLN A 157 12.84 34.13 -7.50
N ILE A 158 12.29 33.52 -6.43
CA ILE A 158 11.83 34.22 -5.22
C ILE A 158 13.01 34.52 -4.25
N GLY A 159 14.22 34.03 -4.54
CA GLY A 159 15.41 34.26 -3.72
C GLY A 159 15.48 33.42 -2.44
N LEU A 160 14.72 32.32 -2.37
CA LEU A 160 14.74 31.38 -1.23
C LEU A 160 15.76 30.27 -1.50
N PRO A 161 16.83 30.13 -0.70
CA PRO A 161 17.80 29.04 -0.83
C PRO A 161 17.25 27.77 -0.15
N ILE A 162 16.04 27.34 -0.51
CA ILE A 162 15.49 26.07 -0.06
C ILE A 162 15.90 25.01 -1.09
N THR A 163 16.83 24.14 -0.72
CA THR A 163 17.16 22.97 -1.54
C THR A 163 16.07 21.94 -1.37
N VAL A 164 15.31 21.70 -2.44
CA VAL A 164 14.39 20.57 -2.55
C VAL A 164 15.25 19.32 -2.78
N VAL A 165 15.82 18.78 -1.69
CA VAL A 165 16.46 17.45 -1.65
C VAL A 165 15.41 16.40 -1.90
#